data_AF-L9KL27-F1
#
_entry.id   AF-L9KL27-F1
#
_cell.length_a   1.000
_cell.length_b   1.000
_cell.length_c   1.000
_cell.angle_alpha   90.00
_cell.angle_beta   90.00
_cell.angle_gamma   90.00
#
_symmetry.space_group_name_H-M   'P 1'
#
loop_
_entity.id
_entity.type
_entity.pdbx_description
1 polymer ?
#
loop_
_entity_poly.entity_id
_entity_poly.type
_entity_poly.pdbx_seq_one_letter_code
_entity_poly.pdbx_strand_id
1 'polypeptide(L)'
;MIRATARSAPDRQEEISKLMRSASFNTDPYVREFGIMVKDEMTDVTGRVLQPPSILYGGRNKAIATPVQGVWDMRNKQFHTGIEIKVWAIACFAPQRQCTEVHLKSFTEQLRKISRDAGMPIQGQPCFCKYAQGADSVEPMFRHLKNTYAGLQLVVVILPGKTPVYAEVKRVGDTVLGMATQCVQMKNVQRTTPQTLSNLCLKINVKLGGVNNILLPQGRPPVFQQPVIFLGADVTHPPAGDGKKPSIAAVVGSMDAHPNRYCATVRVQQHRQEIIQDLAAMVRELLIQFYKSTRFKPTRIIFYRDGVSEGQFQQVLHHELLAIREACIKLEKDYQPGITFIVVQKRHHTRLFCTDKNERVGKSGNIPAGTTVDTKITHPTEFDFYLCSHAGIQDLLGSSLSKLFSGAFFQELLGELPQELFRQCRGSPGVCSVRGKATPTDTSPLLSPAGSNESPVLPKVGKSGNIPAGTTVDTKITHPTEFDFYLCSHAGIQDLLGSSLSKLFSGAFFQELLGELPQELFRQCRGSPGVCSLCHTYVRCTRSVSIPAPAYYAHLVAFRARYHLVDKEHDSAEGSHTSGQSNGRDHQALAKAVQVHQDTLRTMYFA
;
A
#
# COMPACT_ATOMS: atom_id res chain seq x y z
N MET A 1 3.77 18.47 20.27
CA MET A 1 4.02 17.14 19.67
C MET A 1 4.63 17.25 18.27
N ILE A 2 3.89 17.17 17.14
CA ILE A 2 4.47 16.98 15.79
C ILE A 2 5.66 17.91 15.45
N ARG A 3 5.55 19.23 15.69
CA ARG A 3 6.65 20.18 15.43
C ARG A 3 7.92 19.96 16.28
N ALA A 4 7.81 19.26 17.41
CA ALA A 4 8.92 18.92 18.30
C ALA A 4 9.50 17.51 18.06
N THR A 5 8.82 16.67 17.28
CA THR A 5 9.26 15.29 16.96
C THR A 5 9.57 15.06 15.49
N ALA A 6 9.23 16.01 14.61
CA ALA A 6 9.64 16.00 13.22
C ALA A 6 11.13 16.33 13.08
N ARG A 7 11.86 15.47 12.38
CA ARG A 7 13.31 15.54 12.10
C ARG A 7 13.55 15.03 10.67
N SER A 8 14.61 15.48 10.01
CA SER A 8 15.03 14.90 8.73
C SER A 8 15.61 13.49 8.91
N ALA A 9 15.88 12.78 7.82
CA ALA A 9 16.56 11.48 7.92
C ALA A 9 17.99 11.63 8.49
N PRO A 10 18.84 12.58 8.05
CA PRO A 10 20.14 12.85 8.69
C PRO A 10 20.05 13.21 10.17
N ASP A 11 19.15 14.12 10.59
CA ASP A 11 19.04 14.49 12.01
C ASP A 11 18.61 13.29 12.86
N ARG A 12 17.73 12.43 12.32
CA ARG A 12 17.26 11.23 13.01
C ARG A 12 18.33 10.12 13.03
N GLN A 13 19.20 10.06 12.03
CA GLN A 13 20.38 9.19 12.02
C GLN A 13 21.32 9.57 13.18
N GLU A 14 21.71 10.85 13.25
CA GLU A 14 22.66 11.33 14.27
C GLU A 14 22.11 11.18 15.69
N GLU A 15 20.81 11.42 15.91
CA GLU A 15 20.19 11.20 17.23
C GLU A 15 20.22 9.75 17.69
N ILE A 16 20.09 8.79 16.76
CA ILE A 16 20.20 7.36 17.10
C ILE A 16 21.66 7.00 17.40
N SER A 17 22.61 7.45 16.58
CA SER A 17 24.05 7.24 16.82
C SER A 17 24.52 7.88 18.14
N LYS A 18 24.04 9.09 18.45
CA LYS A 18 24.28 9.77 19.73
C LYS A 18 23.67 9.00 20.90
N LEU A 19 22.45 8.48 20.76
CA LEU A 19 21.81 7.66 21.78
C LEU A 19 22.62 6.39 22.07
N MET A 20 23.02 5.64 21.04
CA MET A 20 23.84 4.42 21.19
C MET A 20 25.15 4.71 21.94
N ARG A 21 25.90 5.73 21.51
CA ARG A 21 27.16 6.15 22.17
C ARG A 21 26.96 6.67 23.60
N SER A 22 25.78 7.20 23.94
CA SER A 22 25.44 7.62 25.32
C SER A 22 24.89 6.51 26.21
N ALA A 23 24.34 5.45 25.61
CA ALA A 23 23.79 4.30 26.33
C ALA A 23 24.87 3.33 26.81
N SER A 24 26.02 3.31 26.12
CA SER A 24 27.25 2.61 26.55
C SER A 24 27.03 1.15 26.96
N PHE A 25 26.19 0.40 26.24
CA PHE A 25 25.74 -0.95 26.60
C PHE A 25 26.86 -1.90 27.06
N ASN A 26 28.06 -1.82 26.47
CA ASN A 26 29.23 -2.65 26.84
C ASN A 26 29.81 -2.33 28.24
N THR A 27 29.26 -1.33 28.95
CA THR A 27 29.59 -0.99 30.34
C THR A 27 28.52 -1.44 31.34
N ASP A 28 27.34 -1.88 30.85
CA ASP A 28 26.29 -2.46 31.70
C ASP A 28 26.78 -3.79 32.30
N PRO A 29 26.63 -4.00 33.62
CA PRO A 29 27.17 -5.19 34.28
C PRO A 29 26.51 -6.48 33.80
N TYR A 30 25.22 -6.47 33.46
CA TYR A 30 24.49 -7.65 32.97
C TYR A 30 24.88 -7.98 31.53
N VAL A 31 25.05 -6.96 30.67
CA VAL A 31 25.55 -7.16 29.29
C VAL A 31 26.94 -7.80 29.30
N ARG A 32 27.81 -7.35 30.22
CA ARG A 32 29.16 -7.91 30.38
C ARG A 32 29.18 -9.31 30.97
N GLU A 33 28.33 -9.61 31.96
CA GLU A 33 28.22 -10.95 32.58
C GLU A 33 27.86 -12.03 31.55
N PHE A 34 26.95 -11.70 30.62
CA PHE A 34 26.55 -12.58 29.51
C PHE A 34 27.56 -12.59 28.33
N GLY A 35 28.70 -11.89 28.44
CA GLY A 35 29.73 -11.82 27.40
C GLY A 35 29.30 -11.08 26.12
N ILE A 36 28.20 -10.32 26.16
CA ILE A 36 27.59 -9.68 24.99
C ILE A 36 28.36 -8.40 24.64
N MET A 37 28.66 -8.22 23.34
CA MET A 37 29.27 -7.00 22.80
C MET A 37 28.35 -6.35 21.78
N VAL A 38 27.88 -5.15 22.10
CA VAL A 38 27.01 -4.32 21.25
C VAL A 38 27.87 -3.29 20.51
N LYS A 39 27.72 -3.19 19.18
CA LYS A 39 28.39 -2.14 18.39
C LYS A 39 27.64 -0.80 18.55
N ASP A 40 28.39 0.29 18.66
CA ASP A 40 27.87 1.67 18.79
C ASP A 40 27.60 2.35 17.44
N GLU A 41 28.22 1.87 16.36
CA GLU A 41 27.89 2.24 14.97
C GLU A 41 26.70 1.44 14.40
N MET A 42 26.00 2.03 13.42
CA MET A 42 24.95 1.34 12.66
C MET A 42 25.51 0.23 11.75
N THR A 43 24.68 -0.76 11.44
CA THR A 43 25.01 -1.89 10.53
C THR A 43 24.89 -1.50 9.05
N ASP A 44 25.85 -1.94 8.24
CA ASP A 44 25.88 -1.70 6.80
C ASP A 44 25.04 -2.68 6.00
N VAL A 45 24.12 -2.14 5.19
CA VAL A 45 23.25 -2.91 4.29
C VAL A 45 23.30 -2.35 2.88
N THR A 46 23.49 -3.21 1.87
CA THR A 46 23.50 -2.77 0.47
C THR A 46 22.06 -2.76 -0.05
N GLY A 47 21.53 -1.57 -0.34
CA GLY A 47 20.19 -1.42 -0.91
C GLY A 47 20.18 -1.45 -2.44
N ARG A 48 19.15 -2.07 -3.03
CA ARG A 48 18.92 -2.14 -4.47
C ARG A 48 17.73 -1.26 -4.86
N VAL A 49 17.90 -0.26 -5.73
CA VAL A 49 16.78 0.59 -6.17
C VAL A 49 16.03 -0.08 -7.33
N LEU A 50 14.80 -0.50 -7.10
CA LEU A 50 13.93 -1.08 -8.12
C LEU A 50 13.40 -0.01 -9.08
N GLN A 51 13.37 -0.35 -10.37
CA GLN A 51 12.74 0.50 -11.38
C GLN A 51 11.21 0.50 -11.23
N PRO A 52 10.55 1.66 -11.35
CA PRO A 52 9.10 1.74 -11.30
C PRO A 52 8.47 1.26 -12.61
N PRO A 53 7.27 0.64 -12.58
CA PRO A 53 6.57 0.27 -13.80
C PRO A 53 6.09 1.50 -14.56
N SER A 54 6.10 1.43 -15.89
CA SER A 54 5.38 2.38 -16.72
C SER A 54 3.86 2.25 -16.52
N ILE A 55 3.17 3.39 -16.45
CA ILE A 55 1.74 3.49 -16.16
C ILE A 55 1.00 3.91 -17.43
N LEU A 56 0.11 3.06 -17.93
CA LEU A 56 -0.64 3.27 -19.17
C LEU A 56 -2.00 3.95 -18.88
N TYR A 57 -2.24 5.07 -19.55
CA TYR A 57 -3.48 5.83 -19.57
C TYR A 57 -4.28 5.58 -20.86
N GLY A 58 -5.49 6.13 -20.95
CA GLY A 58 -6.42 5.94 -22.06
C GLY A 58 -6.58 7.17 -22.94
N GLY A 59 -7.82 7.39 -23.39
CA GLY A 59 -8.15 8.35 -24.44
C GLY A 59 -7.57 7.95 -25.81
N ARG A 60 -7.65 8.86 -26.78
CA ARG A 60 -7.06 8.64 -28.12
C ARG A 60 -5.54 8.45 -28.08
N ASN A 61 -4.87 9.12 -27.13
CA ASN A 61 -3.41 9.20 -27.08
C ASN A 61 -2.75 8.01 -26.35
N LYS A 62 -3.52 7.20 -25.61
CA LYS A 62 -3.03 6.05 -24.80
C LYS A 62 -1.71 6.33 -24.06
N ALA A 63 -1.64 7.49 -23.40
CA ALA A 63 -0.38 8.05 -22.93
C ALA A 63 0.31 7.17 -21.88
N ILE A 64 1.62 7.02 -21.97
CA ILE A 64 2.43 6.33 -20.96
C ILE A 64 3.02 7.38 -20.01
N ALA A 65 2.96 7.12 -18.70
CA ALA A 65 3.67 7.88 -17.67
C ALA A 65 4.75 7.01 -17.04
N THR A 66 5.97 7.52 -16.98
CA THR A 66 7.07 6.91 -16.22
C THR A 66 7.15 7.60 -14.85
N PRO A 67 6.99 6.88 -13.73
CA PRO A 67 7.17 7.45 -12.40
C PRO A 67 8.63 7.87 -12.19
N VAL A 68 8.85 9.06 -11.64
CA VAL A 68 10.17 9.55 -11.21
C VAL A 68 10.12 9.75 -9.70
N GLN A 69 11.05 9.13 -8.97
CA GLN A 69 11.07 9.09 -7.50
C GLN A 69 9.69 8.69 -6.91
N GLY A 70 9.00 7.72 -7.53
CA GLY A 70 7.68 7.25 -7.11
C GLY A 70 6.52 8.24 -7.31
N VAL A 71 6.66 9.25 -8.19
CA VAL A 71 5.63 10.26 -8.50
C VAL A 71 5.45 10.38 -10.02
N TRP A 72 4.20 10.57 -10.46
CA TRP A 72 3.87 11.01 -11.82
C TRP A 72 2.67 11.97 -11.78
N ASP A 73 2.18 12.41 -12.95
CA ASP A 73 1.02 13.29 -13.05
C ASP A 73 0.04 12.88 -14.17
N MET A 74 -1.14 13.49 -14.15
CA MET A 74 -2.19 13.36 -15.18
C MET A 74 -2.15 14.43 -16.28
N ARG A 75 -1.15 15.34 -16.32
CA ARG A 75 -1.13 16.42 -17.33
C ARG A 75 -1.06 15.80 -18.73
N ASN A 76 -1.99 16.18 -19.58
CA ASN A 76 -2.20 15.66 -20.94
C ASN A 76 -2.51 14.15 -21.01
N LYS A 77 -3.12 13.56 -19.96
CA LYS A 77 -3.47 12.12 -19.89
C LYS A 77 -4.93 11.94 -19.47
N GLN A 78 -5.64 11.04 -20.16
CA GLN A 78 -7.04 10.69 -19.89
C GLN A 78 -7.12 9.32 -19.21
N PHE A 79 -8.12 9.06 -18.38
CA PHE A 79 -8.26 7.76 -17.72
C PHE A 79 -8.28 6.59 -18.71
N HIS A 80 -7.73 5.43 -18.31
CA HIS A 80 -7.77 4.21 -19.13
C HIS A 80 -9.20 3.84 -19.54
N THR A 81 -10.14 3.96 -18.59
CA THR A 81 -11.57 3.84 -18.81
C THR A 81 -12.26 4.91 -17.96
N GLY A 82 -12.49 6.07 -18.57
CA GLY A 82 -13.22 7.18 -17.97
C GLY A 82 -14.73 7.01 -18.10
N ILE A 83 -15.47 7.32 -17.04
CA ILE A 83 -16.94 7.25 -17.02
C ILE A 83 -17.55 8.57 -17.51
N GLU A 84 -18.54 8.50 -18.39
CA GLU A 84 -19.39 9.64 -18.74
C GLU A 84 -20.47 9.83 -17.65
N ILE A 85 -20.56 11.04 -17.10
CA ILE A 85 -21.48 11.38 -16.00
C ILE A 85 -22.58 12.28 -16.55
N LYS A 86 -23.80 11.73 -16.63
CA LYS A 86 -25.00 12.35 -17.22
C LYS A 86 -25.98 12.86 -16.17
N VAL A 87 -26.22 12.06 -15.13
CA VAL A 87 -27.19 12.38 -14.07
C VAL A 87 -26.45 12.40 -12.74
N TRP A 88 -26.35 13.57 -12.12
CA TRP A 88 -25.61 13.79 -10.89
C TRP A 88 -26.19 14.97 -10.10
N ALA A 89 -26.02 14.95 -8.77
CA ALA A 89 -26.62 15.92 -7.85
C ALA A 89 -25.57 16.56 -6.92
N ILE A 90 -25.88 17.75 -6.41
CA ILE A 90 -25.16 18.43 -5.33
C ILE A 90 -26.06 18.56 -4.09
N ALA A 91 -25.57 18.08 -2.95
CA ALA A 91 -26.19 18.30 -1.64
C ALA A 91 -25.23 19.10 -0.75
N CYS A 92 -25.60 20.34 -0.39
CA CYS A 92 -24.73 21.25 0.34
C CYS A 92 -25.13 21.37 1.82
N PHE A 93 -24.39 20.71 2.70
CA PHE A 93 -24.56 20.78 4.16
C PHE A 93 -23.70 21.87 4.81
N ALA A 94 -23.06 22.72 4.00
CA ALA A 94 -22.36 23.91 4.46
C ALA A 94 -23.31 25.13 4.43
N PRO A 95 -23.26 26.05 5.42
CA PRO A 95 -24.16 27.21 5.44
C PRO A 95 -24.06 28.06 4.17
N GLN A 96 -25.20 28.38 3.54
CA GLN A 96 -25.28 29.15 2.29
C GLN A 96 -24.55 30.51 2.37
N ARG A 97 -24.53 31.15 3.56
CA ARG A 97 -23.78 32.39 3.83
C ARG A 97 -22.25 32.25 3.68
N GLN A 98 -21.71 31.04 3.85
CA GLN A 98 -20.27 30.74 3.73
C GLN A 98 -19.96 30.03 2.40
N CYS A 99 -20.84 29.13 1.95
CA CYS A 99 -20.73 28.38 0.70
C CYS A 99 -21.83 28.80 -0.28
N THR A 100 -21.80 30.06 -0.73
CA THR A 100 -22.81 30.63 -1.63
C THR A 100 -22.90 29.89 -2.98
N GLU A 101 -24.00 30.10 -3.71
CA GLU A 101 -24.24 29.47 -5.02
C GLU A 101 -23.18 29.84 -6.07
N VAL A 102 -22.57 31.02 -5.95
CA VAL A 102 -21.42 31.45 -6.77
C VAL A 102 -20.22 30.50 -6.59
N HIS A 103 -19.95 30.06 -5.36
CA HIS A 103 -18.91 29.06 -5.09
C HIS A 103 -19.28 27.69 -5.67
N LEU A 104 -20.55 27.26 -5.52
CA LEU A 104 -21.03 25.99 -6.08
C LEU A 104 -20.94 25.97 -7.62
N LYS A 105 -21.30 27.08 -8.27
CA LYS A 105 -21.18 27.27 -9.74
C LYS A 105 -19.72 27.24 -10.19
N SER A 106 -18.85 28.05 -9.59
CA SER A 106 -17.42 28.10 -9.93
C SER A 106 -16.71 26.75 -9.71
N PHE A 107 -17.01 26.07 -8.59
CA PHE A 107 -16.55 24.71 -8.33
C PHE A 107 -17.03 23.73 -9.41
N THR A 108 -18.31 23.81 -9.80
CA THR A 108 -18.90 22.95 -10.83
C THR A 108 -18.24 23.17 -12.19
N GLU A 109 -18.07 24.42 -12.63
CA GLU A 109 -17.44 24.74 -13.91
C GLU A 109 -15.99 24.26 -13.99
N GLN A 110 -15.22 24.45 -12.90
CA GLN A 110 -13.83 23.98 -12.83
C GLN A 110 -13.74 22.45 -12.71
N LEU A 111 -14.60 21.80 -11.93
CA LEU A 111 -14.66 20.34 -11.83
C LEU A 111 -15.03 19.73 -13.19
N ARG A 112 -16.03 20.28 -13.88
CA ARG A 112 -16.43 19.86 -15.23
C ARG A 112 -15.27 19.97 -16.22
N LYS A 113 -14.55 21.10 -16.23
CA LYS A 113 -13.33 21.26 -17.04
C LYS A 113 -12.31 20.14 -16.76
N ILE A 114 -11.85 20.01 -15.52
CA ILE A 114 -10.82 19.02 -15.15
C ILE A 114 -11.30 17.57 -15.39
N SER A 115 -12.60 17.28 -15.22
CA SER A 115 -13.18 15.96 -15.46
C SER A 115 -13.12 15.57 -16.94
N ARG A 116 -13.50 16.47 -17.85
CA ARG A 116 -13.42 16.30 -19.29
C ARG A 116 -11.98 16.18 -19.76
N ASP A 117 -11.11 17.05 -19.26
CA ASP A 117 -9.69 17.06 -19.63
C ASP A 117 -8.97 15.76 -19.17
N ALA A 118 -9.48 15.11 -18.11
CA ALA A 118 -9.10 13.78 -17.63
C ALA A 118 -9.86 12.60 -18.29
N GLY A 119 -10.78 12.85 -19.24
CA GLY A 119 -11.52 11.80 -19.95
C GLY A 119 -12.73 11.20 -19.21
N MET A 120 -13.18 11.82 -18.11
CA MET A 120 -14.42 11.48 -17.37
C MET A 120 -15.42 12.64 -17.51
N PRO A 121 -16.06 12.84 -18.69
CA PRO A 121 -16.83 14.04 -18.95
C PRO A 121 -18.09 14.12 -18.07
N ILE A 122 -18.18 15.17 -17.25
CA ILE A 122 -19.40 15.58 -16.55
C ILE A 122 -20.26 16.44 -17.50
N GLN A 123 -21.29 15.81 -18.04
CA GLN A 123 -22.28 16.43 -18.92
C GLN A 123 -23.26 17.28 -18.11
N GLY A 124 -23.80 18.33 -18.76
CA GLY A 124 -24.84 19.18 -18.20
C GLY A 124 -24.46 19.93 -16.90
N GLN A 125 -25.49 20.51 -16.27
CA GLN A 125 -25.46 20.96 -14.88
C GLN A 125 -26.01 19.83 -13.98
N PRO A 126 -25.79 19.84 -12.65
CA PRO A 126 -26.39 18.83 -11.79
C PRO A 126 -27.93 18.88 -11.85
N CYS A 127 -28.58 17.72 -11.88
CA CYS A 127 -30.04 17.61 -11.98
C CYS A 127 -30.78 18.07 -10.70
N PHE A 128 -30.03 18.18 -9.61
CA PHE A 128 -30.48 18.70 -8.31
C PHE A 128 -29.32 19.44 -7.63
N CYS A 129 -29.59 20.63 -7.08
CA CYS A 129 -28.65 21.37 -6.24
C CYS A 129 -29.44 22.08 -5.13
N LYS A 130 -29.26 21.65 -3.87
CA LYS A 130 -29.93 22.24 -2.70
C LYS A 130 -29.02 22.30 -1.48
N TYR A 131 -29.36 23.20 -0.56
CA TYR A 131 -28.80 23.26 0.79
C TYR A 131 -29.58 22.37 1.77
N ALA A 132 -28.89 21.88 2.79
CA ALA A 132 -29.45 21.09 3.88
C ALA A 132 -28.68 21.36 5.19
N GLN A 133 -29.23 20.95 6.34
CA GLN A 133 -28.60 21.02 7.65
C GLN A 133 -29.01 19.80 8.51
N GLY A 134 -28.23 19.49 9.54
CA GLY A 134 -28.42 18.28 10.36
C GLY A 134 -27.98 17.00 9.65
N ALA A 135 -28.03 15.88 10.38
CA ALA A 135 -27.85 14.53 9.81
C ALA A 135 -29.17 13.99 9.28
N ASP A 136 -30.27 14.35 9.93
CA ASP A 136 -31.64 13.86 9.76
C ASP A 136 -32.22 14.16 8.37
N SER A 137 -31.68 15.17 7.68
CA SER A 137 -32.05 15.54 6.32
C SER A 137 -31.34 14.72 5.23
N VAL A 138 -30.32 13.92 5.57
CA VAL A 138 -29.57 13.10 4.61
C VAL A 138 -30.44 11.98 4.03
N GLU A 139 -31.05 11.15 4.88
CA GLU A 139 -31.83 10.00 4.40
C GLU A 139 -33.08 10.41 3.59
N PRO A 140 -33.91 11.39 4.03
CA PRO A 140 -35.02 11.89 3.22
C PRO A 140 -34.58 12.49 1.89
N MET A 141 -33.50 13.28 1.86
CA MET A 141 -32.97 13.85 0.62
C MET A 141 -32.47 12.76 -0.33
N PHE A 142 -31.76 11.74 0.16
CA PHE A 142 -31.22 10.69 -0.70
C PHE A 142 -32.32 9.74 -1.19
N ARG A 143 -33.34 9.45 -0.39
CA ARG A 143 -34.54 8.73 -0.83
C ARG A 143 -35.29 9.49 -1.93
N HIS A 144 -35.49 10.80 -1.78
CA HIS A 144 -36.04 11.65 -2.84
C HIS A 144 -35.17 11.61 -4.10
N LEU A 145 -33.85 11.77 -3.97
CA LEU A 145 -32.92 11.71 -5.10
C LEU A 145 -32.97 10.36 -5.85
N LYS A 146 -32.96 9.22 -5.15
CA LYS A 146 -33.04 7.88 -5.77
C LYS A 146 -34.37 7.64 -6.49
N ASN A 147 -35.47 8.16 -5.95
CA ASN A 147 -36.81 7.95 -6.50
C ASN A 147 -37.16 8.91 -7.64
N THR A 148 -36.64 10.14 -7.62
CA THR A 148 -36.99 11.19 -8.61
C THR A 148 -36.07 11.19 -9.83
N TYR A 149 -34.78 10.85 -9.69
CA TYR A 149 -33.80 10.96 -10.76
C TYR A 149 -33.37 9.58 -11.27
N ALA A 150 -34.12 9.04 -12.24
CA ALA A 150 -33.78 7.80 -12.91
C ALA A 150 -32.36 7.85 -13.50
N GLY A 151 -31.55 6.82 -13.22
CA GLY A 151 -30.17 6.75 -13.68
C GLY A 151 -29.17 7.66 -12.94
N LEU A 152 -29.52 8.23 -11.78
CA LEU A 152 -28.62 9.03 -10.95
C LEU A 152 -27.32 8.29 -10.60
N GLN A 153 -26.19 8.78 -11.11
CA GLN A 153 -24.87 8.15 -10.96
C GLN A 153 -24.13 8.60 -9.71
N LEU A 154 -24.24 9.88 -9.32
CA LEU A 154 -23.37 10.47 -8.29
C LEU A 154 -24.08 11.55 -7.47
N VAL A 155 -23.89 11.52 -6.15
CA VAL A 155 -24.18 12.66 -5.25
C VAL A 155 -22.87 13.26 -4.74
N VAL A 156 -22.61 14.51 -5.10
CA VAL A 156 -21.50 15.32 -4.57
C VAL A 156 -21.99 16.05 -3.32
N VAL A 157 -21.32 15.82 -2.19
CA VAL A 157 -21.80 16.28 -0.87
C VAL A 157 -20.83 17.30 -0.29
N ILE A 158 -21.26 18.54 -0.10
CA ILE A 158 -20.41 19.61 0.44
C ILE A 158 -20.57 19.69 1.95
N LEU A 159 -19.47 19.59 2.69
CA LEU A 159 -19.45 19.56 4.16
C LEU A 159 -18.66 20.74 4.74
N PRO A 160 -19.11 21.39 5.82
CA PRO A 160 -18.46 22.58 6.38
C PRO A 160 -17.09 22.28 7.03
N GLY A 161 -16.84 21.05 7.46
CA GLY A 161 -15.60 20.67 8.14
C GLY A 161 -15.60 19.21 8.61
N LYS A 162 -15.21 18.97 9.87
CA LYS A 162 -15.50 17.72 10.59
C LYS A 162 -16.95 17.82 11.10
N THR A 163 -17.79 16.83 10.80
CA THR A 163 -19.22 16.83 11.14
C THR A 163 -19.75 15.39 11.18
N PRO A 164 -20.71 15.04 12.06
CA PRO A 164 -21.36 13.71 12.07
C PRO A 164 -22.04 13.39 10.73
N VAL A 165 -22.48 14.41 9.98
CA VAL A 165 -23.08 14.27 8.63
C VAL A 165 -22.20 13.46 7.68
N TYR A 166 -20.87 13.42 7.88
CA TYR A 166 -20.00 12.53 7.08
C TYR A 166 -20.30 11.04 7.30
N ALA A 167 -20.51 10.61 8.55
CA ALA A 167 -20.81 9.21 8.88
C ALA A 167 -22.20 8.84 8.32
N GLU A 168 -23.20 9.69 8.56
CA GLU A 168 -24.56 9.49 8.08
C GLU A 168 -24.65 9.40 6.54
N VAL A 169 -23.98 10.30 5.81
CA VAL A 169 -23.86 10.23 4.34
C VAL A 169 -23.21 8.92 3.87
N LYS A 170 -22.41 8.25 4.71
CA LYS A 170 -21.81 6.94 4.43
C LYS A 170 -22.67 5.76 4.87
N ARG A 171 -23.45 5.87 5.94
CA ARG A 171 -24.52 4.92 6.28
C ARG A 171 -25.57 4.90 5.17
N VAL A 172 -26.23 6.04 4.93
CA VAL A 172 -27.30 6.17 3.92
C VAL A 172 -26.81 5.80 2.52
N GLY A 173 -25.65 6.35 2.12
CA GLY A 173 -25.07 6.10 0.79
C GLY A 173 -24.61 4.66 0.59
N ASP A 174 -23.76 4.13 1.47
CA ASP A 174 -23.10 2.84 1.22
C ASP A 174 -23.98 1.64 1.68
N THR A 175 -24.76 1.75 2.77
CA THR A 175 -25.48 0.62 3.39
C THR A 175 -27.01 0.65 3.20
N VAL A 176 -27.65 1.82 3.26
CA VAL A 176 -29.13 1.91 3.18
C VAL A 176 -29.66 1.94 1.75
N LEU A 177 -29.08 2.79 0.88
CA LEU A 177 -29.66 3.10 -0.44
C LEU A 177 -28.76 2.71 -1.63
N GLY A 178 -27.49 2.37 -1.42
CA GLY A 178 -26.59 1.97 -2.50
C GLY A 178 -26.29 3.07 -3.51
N MET A 179 -25.96 4.27 -3.04
CA MET A 179 -25.74 5.47 -3.86
C MET A 179 -24.29 5.94 -3.78
N ALA A 180 -23.65 6.12 -4.94
CA ALA A 180 -22.26 6.60 -5.00
C ALA A 180 -22.16 8.05 -4.51
N THR A 181 -21.43 8.25 -3.40
CA THR A 181 -21.30 9.55 -2.72
C THR A 181 -19.85 10.03 -2.64
N GLN A 182 -19.64 11.29 -3.03
CA GLN A 182 -18.33 11.95 -2.96
C GLN A 182 -18.39 13.25 -2.15
N CYS A 183 -17.94 13.17 -0.89
CA CYS A 183 -17.90 14.30 0.02
C CYS A 183 -16.72 15.24 -0.29
N VAL A 184 -16.92 16.56 -0.18
CA VAL A 184 -15.90 17.59 -0.37
C VAL A 184 -16.00 18.61 0.78
N GLN A 185 -14.86 19.03 1.33
CA GLN A 185 -14.84 20.08 2.35
C GLN A 185 -15.06 21.46 1.72
N MET A 186 -15.90 22.30 2.33
CA MET A 186 -16.28 23.64 1.88
C MET A 186 -15.08 24.50 1.43
N LYS A 187 -13.97 24.51 2.18
CA LYS A 187 -12.75 25.25 1.81
C LYS A 187 -12.16 24.87 0.44
N ASN A 188 -12.35 23.62 -0.02
CA ASN A 188 -11.88 23.13 -1.32
C ASN A 188 -12.89 23.43 -2.45
N VAL A 189 -14.11 23.85 -2.11
CA VAL A 189 -15.15 24.38 -3.03
C VAL A 189 -14.96 25.89 -3.17
N GLN A 190 -14.76 26.59 -2.06
CA GLN A 190 -14.48 28.02 -2.00
C GLN A 190 -13.17 28.38 -2.73
N ARG A 191 -12.11 27.58 -2.53
CA ARG A 191 -10.83 27.72 -3.22
C ARG A 191 -10.37 26.38 -3.78
N THR A 192 -10.79 26.11 -5.00
CA THR A 192 -10.35 25.00 -5.85
C THR A 192 -8.87 25.12 -6.22
N THR A 193 -8.24 23.98 -6.54
CA THR A 193 -6.98 23.95 -7.31
C THR A 193 -7.02 22.78 -8.31
N PRO A 194 -6.33 22.87 -9.48
CA PRO A 194 -6.35 21.80 -10.48
C PRO A 194 -5.92 20.43 -9.93
N GLN A 195 -4.90 20.39 -9.06
CA GLN A 195 -4.47 19.14 -8.42
C GLN A 195 -5.53 18.57 -7.48
N THR A 196 -6.25 19.42 -6.73
CA THR A 196 -7.33 18.98 -5.82
C THR A 196 -8.51 18.41 -6.61
N LEU A 197 -8.88 19.06 -7.73
CA LEU A 197 -9.93 18.59 -8.62
C LEU A 197 -9.54 17.32 -9.39
N SER A 198 -8.29 17.20 -9.83
CA SER A 198 -7.77 15.96 -10.44
C SER A 198 -7.78 14.80 -9.45
N ASN A 199 -7.34 15.02 -8.21
CA ASN A 199 -7.42 14.03 -7.12
C ASN A 199 -8.87 13.70 -6.73
N LEU A 200 -9.82 14.59 -6.97
CA LEU A 200 -11.25 14.32 -6.80
C LEU A 200 -11.80 13.45 -7.94
N CYS A 201 -11.43 13.75 -9.19
CA CYS A 201 -11.81 12.96 -10.37
C CYS A 201 -11.30 11.51 -10.27
N LEU A 202 -10.06 11.30 -9.80
CA LEU A 202 -9.50 9.97 -9.51
C LEU A 202 -10.44 9.12 -8.63
N LYS A 203 -11.07 9.73 -7.62
CA LYS A 203 -11.99 9.06 -6.70
C LYS A 203 -13.40 8.88 -7.26
N ILE A 204 -13.88 9.83 -8.08
CA ILE A 204 -15.20 9.76 -8.71
C ILE A 204 -15.22 8.64 -9.75
N ASN A 205 -14.25 8.63 -10.68
CA ASN A 205 -14.22 7.68 -11.79
C ASN A 205 -14.30 6.22 -11.31
N VAL A 206 -13.50 5.88 -10.30
CA VAL A 206 -13.43 4.55 -9.68
C VAL A 206 -14.71 4.16 -8.95
N LYS A 207 -15.38 5.09 -8.28
CA LYS A 207 -16.69 4.81 -7.64
C LYS A 207 -17.79 4.48 -8.63
N LEU A 208 -17.67 5.02 -9.84
CA LEU A 208 -18.59 4.75 -10.96
C LEU A 208 -18.11 3.57 -11.84
N GLY A 209 -17.13 2.78 -11.38
CA GLY A 209 -16.65 1.57 -12.04
C GLY A 209 -15.54 1.77 -13.07
N GLY A 210 -15.07 3.01 -13.27
CA GLY A 210 -13.99 3.35 -14.20
C GLY A 210 -12.61 2.89 -13.74
N VAL A 211 -11.67 2.85 -14.69
CA VAL A 211 -10.27 2.44 -14.52
C VAL A 211 -9.39 3.66 -14.75
N ASN A 212 -8.66 4.11 -13.74
CA ASN A 212 -7.90 5.37 -13.83
C ASN A 212 -6.68 5.23 -14.75
N ASN A 213 -5.92 4.17 -14.55
CA ASN A 213 -4.73 3.78 -15.32
C ASN A 213 -4.47 2.29 -15.07
N ILE A 214 -3.56 1.69 -15.83
CA ILE A 214 -3.14 0.31 -15.64
C ILE A 214 -1.61 0.21 -15.67
N LEU A 215 -1.05 -0.87 -15.10
CA LEU A 215 0.33 -1.23 -15.36
C LEU A 215 0.51 -1.54 -16.85
N LEU A 216 1.57 -1.02 -17.47
CA LEU A 216 1.87 -1.26 -18.88
C LEU A 216 1.90 -2.79 -19.15
N PRO A 217 1.01 -3.36 -19.99
CA PRO A 217 0.73 -4.81 -19.96
C PRO A 217 1.93 -5.73 -20.18
N GLN A 218 2.90 -5.31 -20.98
CA GLN A 218 4.14 -6.02 -21.28
C GLN A 218 5.25 -5.85 -20.22
N GLY A 219 5.12 -4.89 -19.30
CA GLY A 219 6.03 -4.69 -18.17
C GLY A 219 5.60 -5.40 -16.89
N ARG A 220 4.60 -6.29 -16.97
CA ARG A 220 4.07 -7.06 -15.84
C ARG A 220 4.83 -8.39 -15.65
N PRO A 221 5.02 -8.88 -14.42
CA PRO A 221 5.63 -10.19 -14.18
C PRO A 221 4.83 -11.36 -14.78
N PRO A 222 5.49 -12.47 -15.20
CA PRO A 222 4.82 -13.62 -15.80
C PRO A 222 3.71 -14.30 -14.99
N VAL A 223 3.58 -14.04 -13.69
CA VAL A 223 2.39 -14.42 -12.92
C VAL A 223 1.07 -13.89 -13.52
N PHE A 224 1.12 -12.81 -14.31
CA PHE A 224 -0.01 -12.25 -15.06
C PHE A 224 -0.35 -12.99 -16.39
N GLN A 225 0.41 -14.01 -16.78
CA GLN A 225 0.11 -14.83 -17.96
C GLN A 225 -1.03 -15.82 -17.73
N GLN A 226 -1.31 -16.14 -16.46
CA GLN A 226 -2.43 -16.99 -16.04
C GLN A 226 -3.35 -16.20 -15.10
N PRO A 227 -4.62 -16.59 -14.94
CA PRO A 227 -5.53 -15.92 -14.02
C PRO A 227 -5.00 -15.94 -12.58
N VAL A 228 -4.91 -14.77 -11.95
CA VAL A 228 -4.43 -14.59 -10.57
C VAL A 228 -5.32 -13.57 -9.87
N ILE A 229 -5.62 -13.80 -8.60
CA ILE A 229 -6.32 -12.85 -7.73
C ILE A 229 -5.36 -12.29 -6.69
N PHE A 230 -5.31 -10.96 -6.58
CA PHE A 230 -4.57 -10.24 -5.55
C PHE A 230 -5.53 -9.89 -4.43
N LEU A 231 -5.31 -10.48 -3.26
CA LEU A 231 -6.06 -10.23 -2.05
C LEU A 231 -5.27 -9.29 -1.13
N GLY A 232 -6.00 -8.48 -0.37
CA GLY A 232 -5.45 -7.63 0.68
C GLY A 232 -6.29 -7.72 1.94
N ALA A 233 -5.65 -7.84 3.10
CA ALA A 233 -6.30 -8.03 4.38
C ALA A 233 -5.72 -7.11 5.47
N ASP A 234 -6.60 -6.55 6.31
CA ASP A 234 -6.29 -5.66 7.45
C ASP A 234 -7.25 -5.95 8.61
N VAL A 235 -6.78 -5.79 9.84
CA VAL A 235 -7.60 -5.83 11.06
C VAL A 235 -7.42 -4.55 11.87
N THR A 236 -8.44 -3.68 11.83
CA THR A 236 -8.44 -2.42 12.57
C THR A 236 -9.05 -2.61 13.97
N HIS A 237 -8.17 -2.73 14.98
CA HIS A 237 -8.55 -2.74 16.41
C HIS A 237 -9.12 -1.39 16.91
N PRO A 238 -9.85 -1.40 18.05
CA PRO A 238 -10.21 -0.19 18.79
C PRO A 238 -9.01 0.59 19.38
N PRO A 239 -9.22 1.88 19.76
CA PRO A 239 -8.24 2.72 20.47
C PRO A 239 -7.68 2.08 21.76
N ALA A 240 -6.65 2.70 22.34
CA ALA A 240 -6.24 2.38 23.72
C ALA A 240 -7.35 2.77 24.72
N GLY A 241 -7.45 2.06 25.85
CA GLY A 241 -8.49 2.28 26.87
C GLY A 241 -9.87 1.71 26.54
N ASP A 242 -10.18 1.45 25.27
CA ASP A 242 -11.42 0.76 24.89
C ASP A 242 -11.35 -0.74 25.24
N GLY A 243 -12.39 -1.27 25.87
CA GLY A 243 -12.52 -2.69 26.25
C GLY A 243 -13.78 -3.39 25.73
N LYS A 244 -14.56 -2.73 24.84
CA LYS A 244 -15.86 -3.25 24.38
C LYS A 244 -15.98 -3.35 22.85
N LYS A 245 -15.39 -2.43 22.10
CA LYS A 245 -15.65 -2.33 20.64
C LYS A 245 -15.05 -3.52 19.88
N PRO A 246 -15.69 -3.99 18.79
CA PRO A 246 -15.17 -5.11 18.01
C PRO A 246 -13.86 -4.73 17.28
N SER A 247 -13.02 -5.72 16.99
CA SER A 247 -12.06 -5.61 15.87
C SER A 247 -12.84 -5.63 14.56
N ILE A 248 -12.38 -4.91 13.54
CA ILE A 248 -12.95 -4.96 12.19
C ILE A 248 -11.93 -5.60 11.26
N ALA A 249 -12.28 -6.76 10.70
CA ALA A 249 -11.51 -7.40 9.65
C ALA A 249 -12.06 -7.01 8.27
N ALA A 250 -11.17 -6.65 7.35
CA ALA A 250 -11.52 -6.31 5.99
C ALA A 250 -10.64 -7.08 5.01
N VAL A 251 -11.25 -7.66 3.96
CA VAL A 251 -10.54 -8.34 2.88
C VAL A 251 -11.05 -7.84 1.54
N VAL A 252 -10.13 -7.43 0.68
CA VAL A 252 -10.39 -7.00 -0.70
C VAL A 252 -9.81 -7.99 -1.69
N GLY A 253 -10.36 -8.02 -2.91
CA GLY A 253 -9.82 -8.81 -4.02
C GLY A 253 -9.89 -8.06 -5.34
N SER A 254 -8.84 -8.16 -6.15
CA SER A 254 -8.77 -7.60 -7.51
C SER A 254 -9.83 -8.23 -8.43
N MET A 255 -10.46 -7.46 -9.33
CA MET A 255 -11.61 -7.88 -10.15
C MET A 255 -11.37 -7.73 -11.66
N ASP A 256 -10.10 -7.65 -12.07
CA ASP A 256 -9.63 -7.62 -13.45
C ASP A 256 -8.15 -8.03 -13.52
N ALA A 257 -7.65 -8.30 -14.74
CA ALA A 257 -6.25 -8.66 -15.00
C ALA A 257 -5.28 -7.45 -15.01
N HIS A 258 -5.77 -6.24 -14.69
CA HIS A 258 -4.97 -5.01 -14.58
C HIS A 258 -4.69 -4.62 -13.12
N PRO A 259 -4.91 -5.55 -12.17
CA PRO A 259 -5.47 -5.36 -10.83
C PRO A 259 -5.74 -3.89 -10.44
N ASN A 260 -6.72 -3.27 -11.11
CA ASN A 260 -7.11 -1.88 -10.84
C ASN A 260 -8.39 -1.78 -10.01
N ARG A 261 -9.45 -2.52 -10.38
CA ARG A 261 -10.71 -2.54 -9.62
C ARG A 261 -10.66 -3.63 -8.55
N TYR A 262 -11.24 -3.35 -7.39
CA TYR A 262 -11.33 -4.28 -6.27
C TYR A 262 -12.76 -4.33 -5.73
N CYS A 263 -13.24 -5.53 -5.36
CA CYS A 263 -14.40 -5.66 -4.47
C CYS A 263 -13.92 -5.84 -3.03
N ALA A 264 -14.82 -5.63 -2.08
CA ALA A 264 -14.51 -5.64 -0.66
C ALA A 264 -15.51 -6.50 0.12
N THR A 265 -14.99 -7.17 1.15
CA THR A 265 -15.74 -7.87 2.19
C THR A 265 -15.27 -7.34 3.54
N VAL A 266 -16.17 -7.26 4.52
CA VAL A 266 -15.86 -6.71 5.84
C VAL A 266 -16.69 -7.40 6.91
N ARG A 267 -16.10 -7.60 8.09
CA ARG A 267 -16.70 -8.31 9.23
C ARG A 267 -16.32 -7.64 10.55
N VAL A 268 -17.19 -7.77 11.54
CA VAL A 268 -16.90 -7.48 12.95
C VAL A 268 -16.54 -8.77 13.66
N GLN A 269 -15.44 -8.75 14.42
CA GLN A 269 -14.93 -9.90 15.17
C GLN A 269 -14.55 -9.51 16.61
N GLN A 270 -14.10 -10.48 17.40
CA GLN A 270 -13.88 -10.31 18.83
C GLN A 270 -12.89 -9.17 19.14
N HIS A 271 -13.10 -8.51 20.29
CA HIS A 271 -12.26 -7.39 20.74
C HIS A 271 -10.78 -7.78 20.76
N ARG A 272 -9.95 -7.07 19.97
CA ARG A 272 -8.48 -7.28 19.84
C ARG A 272 -8.07 -8.67 19.32
N GLN A 273 -8.99 -9.45 18.78
CA GLN A 273 -8.62 -10.60 17.96
C GLN A 273 -7.98 -10.10 16.66
N GLU A 274 -6.79 -10.60 16.36
CA GLU A 274 -6.02 -10.28 15.15
C GLU A 274 -6.27 -11.27 14.01
N ILE A 275 -6.41 -12.58 14.30
CA ILE A 275 -6.75 -13.61 13.29
C ILE A 275 -8.11 -13.28 12.65
N ILE A 276 -8.22 -13.33 11.32
CA ILE A 276 -9.49 -13.07 10.62
C ILE A 276 -10.42 -14.29 10.75
N GLN A 277 -11.47 -14.16 11.56
CA GLN A 277 -12.28 -15.31 11.99
C GLN A 277 -13.15 -15.92 10.88
N ASP A 278 -13.68 -15.09 9.96
CA ASP A 278 -14.59 -15.49 8.88
C ASP A 278 -13.92 -15.44 7.48
N LEU A 279 -12.59 -15.63 7.44
CA LEU A 279 -11.81 -15.46 6.22
C LEU A 279 -12.30 -16.38 5.08
N ALA A 280 -12.73 -17.60 5.39
CA ALA A 280 -13.20 -18.56 4.40
C ALA A 280 -14.44 -18.05 3.62
N ALA A 281 -15.40 -17.41 4.30
CA ALA A 281 -16.56 -16.82 3.64
C ALA A 281 -16.18 -15.56 2.84
N MET A 282 -15.32 -14.70 3.40
CA MET A 282 -14.82 -13.48 2.76
C MET A 282 -14.07 -13.81 1.45
N VAL A 283 -13.18 -14.81 1.47
CA VAL A 283 -12.45 -15.27 0.28
C VAL A 283 -13.40 -15.94 -0.72
N ARG A 284 -14.35 -16.76 -0.27
CA ARG A 284 -15.39 -17.38 -1.12
C ARG A 284 -16.20 -16.33 -1.89
N GLU A 285 -16.66 -15.27 -1.22
CA GLU A 285 -17.38 -14.16 -1.86
C GLU A 285 -16.54 -13.50 -2.96
N LEU A 286 -15.26 -13.20 -2.66
CA LEU A 286 -14.34 -12.56 -3.61
C LEU A 286 -13.99 -13.47 -4.81
N LEU A 287 -13.80 -14.77 -4.61
CA LEU A 287 -13.57 -15.73 -5.69
C LEU A 287 -14.80 -15.86 -6.61
N ILE A 288 -16.00 -15.91 -6.04
CA ILE A 288 -17.26 -15.89 -6.82
C ILE A 288 -17.38 -14.59 -7.63
N GLN A 289 -17.06 -13.43 -7.02
CA GLN A 289 -17.16 -12.14 -7.71
C GLN A 289 -16.04 -11.95 -8.75
N PHE A 290 -14.85 -12.52 -8.55
CA PHE A 290 -13.79 -12.60 -9.56
C PHE A 290 -14.26 -13.39 -10.78
N TYR A 291 -14.78 -14.60 -10.59
CA TYR A 291 -15.27 -15.43 -11.70
C TYR A 291 -16.43 -14.76 -12.45
N LYS A 292 -17.35 -14.09 -11.73
CA LYS A 292 -18.42 -13.28 -12.36
C LYS A 292 -17.89 -12.09 -13.17
N SER A 293 -16.76 -11.51 -12.78
CA SER A 293 -16.18 -10.31 -13.41
C SER A 293 -15.21 -10.60 -14.55
N THR A 294 -14.55 -11.76 -14.53
CA THR A 294 -13.48 -12.12 -15.48
C THR A 294 -13.80 -13.35 -16.34
N ARG A 295 -14.73 -14.21 -15.91
CA ARG A 295 -15.00 -15.57 -16.42
C ARG A 295 -13.84 -16.57 -16.29
N PHE A 296 -12.77 -16.21 -15.58
CA PHE A 296 -11.69 -17.13 -15.22
C PHE A 296 -11.74 -17.52 -13.74
N LYS A 297 -11.36 -18.76 -13.42
CA LYS A 297 -11.00 -19.16 -12.06
C LYS A 297 -9.54 -18.76 -11.82
N PRO A 298 -9.17 -18.14 -10.69
CA PRO A 298 -7.77 -17.93 -10.36
C PRO A 298 -7.00 -19.25 -10.33
N THR A 299 -5.85 -19.29 -10.98
CA THR A 299 -4.85 -20.37 -10.83
C THR A 299 -3.95 -20.14 -9.63
N ARG A 300 -3.89 -18.89 -9.13
CA ARG A 300 -3.09 -18.45 -7.99
C ARG A 300 -3.82 -17.42 -7.14
N ILE A 301 -3.54 -17.44 -5.84
CA ILE A 301 -4.00 -16.47 -4.85
C ILE A 301 -2.78 -15.83 -4.20
N ILE A 302 -2.60 -14.51 -4.35
CA ILE A 302 -1.54 -13.76 -3.67
C ILE A 302 -2.20 -12.93 -2.56
N PHE A 303 -1.91 -13.25 -1.30
CA PHE A 303 -2.56 -12.68 -0.12
C PHE A 303 -1.60 -11.75 0.63
N TYR A 304 -1.87 -10.44 0.60
CA TYR A 304 -1.13 -9.44 1.37
C TYR A 304 -1.84 -9.14 2.70
N ARG A 305 -1.19 -9.46 3.81
CA ARG A 305 -1.74 -9.34 5.16
C ARG A 305 -1.03 -8.24 5.96
N ASP A 306 -1.64 -7.06 6.08
CA ASP A 306 -1.07 -5.95 6.87
C ASP A 306 -1.27 -6.20 8.38
N GLY A 307 -0.37 -5.64 9.19
CA GLY A 307 -0.56 -5.44 10.64
C GLY A 307 -0.10 -6.55 11.60
N VAL A 308 0.14 -7.77 11.13
CA VAL A 308 0.46 -8.93 11.99
C VAL A 308 1.85 -8.81 12.62
N SER A 309 1.98 -9.13 13.91
CA SER A 309 3.27 -9.15 14.61
C SER A 309 4.00 -10.50 14.47
N GLU A 310 5.33 -10.47 14.57
CA GLU A 310 6.24 -11.62 14.34
C GLU A 310 5.87 -12.85 15.19
N GLY A 311 5.71 -12.67 16.51
CA GLY A 311 5.26 -13.71 17.44
C GLY A 311 3.82 -14.22 17.22
N GLN A 312 3.12 -13.76 16.17
CA GLN A 312 1.82 -14.26 15.74
C GLN A 312 1.85 -14.89 14.34
N PHE A 313 2.97 -14.86 13.61
CA PHE A 313 3.07 -15.33 12.22
C PHE A 313 2.57 -16.76 12.05
N GLN A 314 3.08 -17.72 12.83
CA GLN A 314 2.68 -19.13 12.72
C GLN A 314 1.19 -19.35 13.05
N GLN A 315 0.65 -18.67 14.06
CA GLN A 315 -0.76 -18.79 14.46
C GLN A 315 -1.70 -18.20 13.40
N VAL A 316 -1.36 -17.04 12.85
CA VAL A 316 -2.13 -16.39 11.78
C VAL A 316 -2.02 -17.17 10.48
N LEU A 317 -0.83 -17.60 10.09
CA LEU A 317 -0.60 -18.42 8.90
C LEU A 317 -1.44 -19.69 8.95
N HIS A 318 -1.36 -20.46 10.03
CA HIS A 318 -2.08 -21.72 10.17
C HIS A 318 -3.59 -21.54 9.98
N HIS A 319 -4.22 -20.58 10.68
CA HIS A 319 -5.66 -20.36 10.58
C HIS A 319 -6.07 -19.72 9.24
N GLU A 320 -5.38 -18.66 8.80
CA GLU A 320 -5.78 -17.90 7.61
C GLU A 320 -5.48 -18.66 6.31
N LEU A 321 -4.39 -19.42 6.22
CA LEU A 321 -4.11 -20.30 5.07
C LEU A 321 -5.16 -21.41 4.92
N LEU A 322 -5.49 -22.10 6.02
CA LEU A 322 -6.51 -23.16 6.00
C LEU A 322 -7.87 -22.61 5.58
N ALA A 323 -8.25 -21.41 6.05
CA ALA A 323 -9.47 -20.73 5.63
C ALA A 323 -9.48 -20.36 4.12
N ILE A 324 -8.33 -19.98 3.54
CA ILE A 324 -8.21 -19.72 2.09
C ILE A 324 -8.36 -21.04 1.30
N ARG A 325 -7.71 -22.12 1.73
CA ARG A 325 -7.86 -23.46 1.11
C ARG A 325 -9.30 -23.98 1.22
N GLU A 326 -9.92 -23.84 2.39
CA GLU A 326 -11.32 -24.19 2.66
C GLU A 326 -12.29 -23.45 1.74
N ALA A 327 -12.08 -22.14 1.53
CA ALA A 327 -12.87 -21.33 0.61
C ALA A 327 -12.84 -21.87 -0.83
N CYS A 328 -11.69 -22.38 -1.27
CA CYS A 328 -11.50 -22.98 -2.58
C CYS A 328 -12.21 -24.34 -2.68
N ILE A 329 -11.95 -25.25 -1.74
CA ILE A 329 -12.54 -26.61 -1.70
C ILE A 329 -14.08 -26.54 -1.59
N LYS A 330 -14.63 -25.58 -0.83
CA LYS A 330 -16.08 -25.36 -0.73
C LYS A 330 -16.71 -24.77 -2.00
N LEU A 331 -15.94 -24.24 -2.95
CA LEU A 331 -16.46 -23.71 -4.22
C LEU A 331 -16.54 -24.79 -5.29
N GLU A 332 -15.50 -25.60 -5.40
CA GLU A 332 -15.41 -26.68 -6.37
C GLU A 332 -14.50 -27.78 -5.82
N LYS A 333 -14.93 -29.03 -5.97
CA LYS A 333 -14.13 -30.18 -5.55
C LYS A 333 -12.83 -30.18 -6.36
N ASP A 334 -11.71 -30.47 -5.68
CA ASP A 334 -10.39 -30.58 -6.29
C ASP A 334 -9.81 -29.24 -6.88
N TYR A 335 -10.49 -28.09 -6.68
CA TYR A 335 -9.97 -26.76 -7.02
C TYR A 335 -8.93 -26.28 -5.99
N GLN A 336 -7.65 -26.43 -6.34
CA GLN A 336 -6.50 -26.10 -5.51
C GLN A 336 -5.60 -25.07 -6.23
N PRO A 337 -5.93 -23.76 -6.20
CA PRO A 337 -5.07 -22.71 -6.75
C PRO A 337 -3.86 -22.47 -5.84
N GLY A 338 -2.67 -22.31 -6.41
CA GLY A 338 -1.45 -22.10 -5.62
C GLY A 338 -1.48 -20.81 -4.81
N ILE A 339 -1.30 -20.91 -3.49
CA ILE A 339 -1.34 -19.78 -2.56
C ILE A 339 0.08 -19.24 -2.32
N THR A 340 0.20 -17.91 -2.30
CA THR A 340 1.35 -17.17 -1.77
C THR A 340 0.87 -16.26 -0.64
N PHE A 341 1.39 -16.44 0.58
CA PHE A 341 1.00 -15.69 1.78
C PHE A 341 2.11 -14.70 2.18
N ILE A 342 1.84 -13.40 2.09
CA ILE A 342 2.81 -12.33 2.35
C ILE A 342 2.31 -11.47 3.50
N VAL A 343 2.98 -11.51 4.65
CA VAL A 343 2.76 -10.53 5.71
C VAL A 343 3.41 -9.20 5.31
N VAL A 344 2.72 -8.10 5.62
CA VAL A 344 3.18 -6.73 5.40
C VAL A 344 3.22 -6.03 6.76
N GLN A 345 4.37 -5.49 7.14
CA GLN A 345 4.52 -4.69 8.36
C GLN A 345 4.97 -3.27 8.00
N LYS A 346 4.01 -2.34 8.02
CA LYS A 346 4.27 -0.90 7.86
C LYS A 346 4.80 -0.21 9.13
N ARG A 347 4.70 -0.86 10.29
CA ARG A 347 4.96 -0.27 11.62
C ARG A 347 6.03 -1.05 12.41
N HIS A 348 7.24 -1.10 11.85
CA HIS A 348 8.41 -1.73 12.45
C HIS A 348 9.41 -0.67 12.99
N HIS A 349 10.51 -1.11 13.63
CA HIS A 349 11.51 -0.22 14.24
C HIS A 349 12.73 0.07 13.35
N THR A 350 13.06 -0.81 12.39
CA THR A 350 14.16 -0.68 11.42
C THR A 350 14.08 0.63 10.63
N ARG A 351 15.18 1.38 10.50
CA ARG A 351 15.26 2.60 9.68
C ARG A 351 16.49 2.54 8.78
N LEU A 352 16.32 3.03 7.56
CA LEU A 352 17.35 3.03 6.52
C LEU A 352 17.74 4.47 6.18
N PHE A 353 19.03 4.72 5.99
CA PHE A 353 19.60 6.05 5.77
C PHE A 353 20.66 5.99 4.66
N CYS A 354 20.74 7.00 3.78
CA CYS A 354 21.85 7.04 2.81
C CYS A 354 23.15 7.41 3.52
N THR A 355 24.16 6.54 3.43
CA THR A 355 25.54 6.86 3.79
C THR A 355 26.05 8.02 2.97
N ASP A 356 26.01 7.89 1.65
CA ASP A 356 26.48 8.96 0.77
C ASP A 356 25.47 10.10 0.71
N LYS A 357 25.98 11.32 0.90
CA LYS A 357 25.16 12.53 0.93
C LYS A 357 24.49 12.83 -0.41
N ASN A 358 25.00 12.24 -1.49
CA ASN A 358 24.56 12.46 -2.87
C ASN A 358 23.34 11.58 -3.25
N GLU A 359 23.15 10.43 -2.59
CA GLU A 359 21.98 9.53 -2.80
C GLU A 359 20.73 10.00 -2.04
N ARG A 360 20.78 11.14 -1.37
CA ARG A 360 19.75 11.65 -0.45
C ARG A 360 18.63 12.37 -1.21
N VAL A 361 17.42 11.83 -1.15
CA VAL A 361 16.26 12.33 -1.91
C VAL A 361 15.38 13.29 -1.07
N GLY A 362 15.11 14.47 -1.64
CA GLY A 362 14.31 15.55 -1.04
C GLY A 362 15.03 16.32 0.09
N LYS A 363 14.44 17.40 0.63
CA LYS A 363 15.11 18.20 1.70
C LYS A 363 15.43 17.39 2.94
N SER A 364 14.62 16.39 3.27
CA SER A 364 14.89 15.52 4.42
C SER A 364 15.88 14.39 4.15
N GLY A 365 16.43 14.30 2.93
CA GLY A 365 17.49 13.38 2.56
C GLY A 365 17.16 11.90 2.83
N ASN A 366 15.95 11.48 2.45
CA ASN A 366 15.53 10.08 2.59
C ASN A 366 16.23 9.18 1.57
N ILE A 367 16.20 7.87 1.80
CA ILE A 367 16.55 6.87 0.79
C ILE A 367 15.64 6.98 -0.47
N PRO A 368 16.14 6.60 -1.66
CA PRO A 368 15.35 6.61 -2.89
C PRO A 368 14.05 5.78 -2.82
N ALA A 369 13.06 6.21 -3.60
CA ALA A 369 11.88 5.41 -3.86
C ALA A 369 12.26 4.21 -4.74
N GLY A 370 11.90 3.00 -4.32
CA GLY A 370 12.32 1.74 -4.93
C GLY A 370 13.44 1.03 -4.18
N THR A 371 14.12 1.67 -3.21
CA THR A 371 15.17 1.02 -2.40
C THR A 371 14.60 -0.20 -1.66
N THR A 372 15.19 -1.35 -1.95
CA THR A 372 14.91 -2.66 -1.35
C THR A 372 16.16 -3.14 -0.62
N VAL A 373 16.00 -3.72 0.57
CA VAL A 373 17.08 -4.38 1.32
C VAL A 373 16.64 -5.79 1.66
N ASP A 374 17.35 -6.75 1.10
CA ASP A 374 17.09 -8.19 1.10
C ASP A 374 18.34 -8.98 1.55
N THR A 375 19.21 -8.34 2.35
CA THR A 375 20.42 -8.96 2.92
C THR A 375 20.77 -8.37 4.30
N LYS A 376 21.51 -9.15 5.11
CA LYS A 376 22.18 -8.79 6.40
C LYS A 376 21.31 -8.36 7.59
N ILE A 377 20.18 -7.69 7.35
CA ILE A 377 19.18 -7.31 8.38
C ILE A 377 17.86 -8.07 8.19
N THR A 378 17.90 -9.05 7.29
CA THR A 378 16.89 -10.05 6.96
C THR A 378 16.97 -11.24 7.92
N HIS A 379 15.90 -12.03 8.00
CA HIS A 379 15.86 -13.27 8.76
C HIS A 379 16.87 -14.27 8.18
N PRO A 380 17.61 -15.05 9.00
CA PRO A 380 18.66 -15.94 8.50
C PRO A 380 18.14 -17.21 7.80
N THR A 381 16.85 -17.54 7.95
CA THR A 381 16.25 -18.80 7.45
C THR A 381 14.82 -18.63 6.90
N GLU A 382 14.34 -17.41 6.70
CA GLU A 382 13.03 -17.15 6.07
C GLU A 382 13.13 -15.97 5.09
N PHE A 383 12.21 -15.88 4.11
CA PHE A 383 12.30 -14.89 3.03
C PHE A 383 11.59 -13.56 3.37
N ASP A 384 12.34 -12.64 4.00
CA ASP A 384 11.94 -11.25 4.20
C ASP A 384 12.66 -10.26 3.27
N PHE A 385 12.05 -9.07 3.13
CA PHE A 385 12.73 -7.89 2.60
C PHE A 385 12.10 -6.59 3.10
N TYR A 386 12.92 -5.54 3.18
CA TYR A 386 12.47 -4.18 3.42
C TYR A 386 12.34 -3.43 2.10
N LEU A 387 11.19 -2.79 1.84
CA LEU A 387 10.94 -2.00 0.62
C LEU A 387 10.48 -0.58 0.95
N CYS A 388 11.27 0.41 0.54
CA CYS A 388 10.88 1.82 0.49
C CYS A 388 10.23 2.14 -0.86
N SER A 389 8.97 1.73 -1.05
CA SER A 389 8.29 1.84 -2.35
C SER A 389 7.99 3.28 -2.81
N HIS A 390 8.15 4.31 -1.97
CA HIS A 390 7.61 5.65 -2.21
C HIS A 390 8.56 6.76 -1.71
N ALA A 391 8.59 7.91 -2.39
CA ALA A 391 9.33 9.07 -1.90
C ALA A 391 8.58 9.76 -0.75
N GLY A 392 9.32 10.08 0.31
CA GLY A 392 8.82 10.77 1.49
C GLY A 392 8.13 12.10 1.17
N ILE A 393 7.01 12.36 1.85
CA ILE A 393 6.13 13.50 1.57
C ILE A 393 6.24 14.54 2.70
N GLN A 394 6.18 15.82 2.34
CA GLN A 394 6.06 16.92 3.29
C GLN A 394 4.73 16.91 4.05
N ASP A 395 3.60 16.73 3.34
CA ASP A 395 2.27 16.77 3.93
C ASP A 395 1.37 15.63 3.45
N LEU A 396 0.92 14.82 4.42
CA LEU A 396 -0.48 14.40 4.51
C LEU A 396 -0.78 13.88 5.93
N LEU A 397 -1.47 14.70 6.72
CA LEU A 397 -1.91 14.34 8.07
C LEU A 397 -3.20 13.49 8.01
N GLY A 398 -3.02 12.18 7.87
CA GLY A 398 -4.08 11.17 7.94
C GLY A 398 -3.84 10.14 9.04
N SER A 399 -4.43 10.38 10.22
CA SER A 399 -4.72 9.39 11.29
C SER A 399 -3.83 8.13 11.36
N SER A 400 -2.62 8.28 11.87
CA SER A 400 -1.85 7.19 12.50
C SER A 400 -0.91 7.79 13.54
N LEU A 401 -1.45 8.05 14.74
CA LEU A 401 -0.69 8.42 15.92
C LEU A 401 -0.31 7.18 16.71
N SER A 402 0.95 7.15 17.16
CA SER A 402 1.46 6.49 18.38
C SER A 402 0.79 5.20 18.88
N LYS A 403 1.56 4.10 18.85
CA LYS A 403 1.78 3.23 20.02
C LYS A 403 3.27 2.95 20.14
N LEU A 404 3.76 2.79 21.38
CA LEU A 404 5.12 2.34 21.74
C LEU A 404 5.06 0.85 22.14
N PHE A 405 6.11 0.39 22.84
CA PHE A 405 6.44 -0.99 23.27
C PHE A 405 7.14 -1.81 22.16
N SER A 406 8.37 -2.35 22.27
CA SER A 406 9.35 -2.61 23.37
C SER A 406 9.23 -3.96 24.10
N GLY A 407 10.19 -4.88 23.87
CA GLY A 407 10.65 -5.86 24.86
C GLY A 407 10.86 -7.33 24.42
N ALA A 408 12.11 -7.82 24.58
CA ALA A 408 12.55 -9.18 24.98
C ALA A 408 12.34 -10.45 24.09
N PHE A 409 13.48 -11.05 23.69
CA PHE A 409 13.99 -12.43 23.96
C PHE A 409 13.00 -13.64 24.10
N PHE A 410 13.33 -14.89 23.70
CA PHE A 410 14.58 -15.66 23.98
C PHE A 410 14.86 -16.81 22.94
N GLN A 411 15.98 -17.54 23.09
CA GLN A 411 16.41 -18.78 22.35
C GLN A 411 15.41 -19.98 22.48
N GLU A 412 15.50 -21.13 21.78
CA GLU A 412 16.58 -21.84 21.04
C GLU A 412 15.97 -22.62 19.81
N LEU A 413 16.55 -23.56 19.03
CA LEU A 413 17.69 -24.50 19.16
C LEU A 413 18.33 -24.91 17.79
N LEU A 414 19.31 -25.82 17.83
CA LEU A 414 20.30 -26.28 16.84
C LEU A 414 19.86 -27.34 15.79
N GLY A 415 20.69 -27.50 14.73
CA GLY A 415 20.80 -28.72 13.90
C GLY A 415 21.85 -28.59 12.78
N GLU A 416 22.99 -29.29 12.86
CA GLU A 416 24.13 -29.19 11.92
C GLU A 416 24.24 -30.38 10.93
N LEU A 417 24.97 -30.20 9.82
CA LEU A 417 25.95 -31.14 9.16
C LEU A 417 26.51 -30.48 7.84
N PRO A 418 27.56 -31.02 7.14
CA PRO A 418 28.72 -30.20 6.77
C PRO A 418 28.93 -29.90 5.27
N GLN A 419 29.95 -29.08 4.99
CA GLN A 419 30.44 -28.69 3.65
C GLN A 419 31.56 -29.61 3.15
N GLU A 420 31.72 -29.76 1.82
CA GLU A 420 33.03 -29.54 1.16
C GLU A 420 32.97 -29.42 -0.39
N LEU A 421 34.09 -28.94 -0.96
CA LEU A 421 34.48 -28.79 -2.39
C LEU A 421 34.00 -27.56 -3.20
N PHE A 422 35.00 -26.84 -3.75
CA PHE A 422 34.89 -25.53 -4.41
C PHE A 422 35.94 -25.40 -5.54
N ARG A 423 35.58 -24.84 -6.72
CA ARG A 423 36.40 -24.23 -7.83
C ARG A 423 35.54 -24.26 -9.13
N GLN A 424 35.59 -23.39 -10.14
CA GLN A 424 36.28 -22.12 -10.50
C GLN A 424 35.28 -21.31 -11.39
N CYS A 425 35.13 -19.98 -11.35
CA CYS A 425 35.91 -18.97 -12.12
C CYS A 425 35.48 -17.52 -11.72
N ARG A 426 35.96 -16.42 -12.37
CA ARG A 426 35.83 -15.02 -11.87
C ARG A 426 35.12 -14.01 -12.80
N GLY A 427 34.42 -13.04 -12.18
CA GLY A 427 33.71 -11.85 -12.72
C GLY A 427 32.67 -11.36 -11.68
N SER A 428 31.99 -10.19 -11.74
CA SER A 428 32.17 -8.90 -12.45
C SER A 428 31.37 -7.79 -11.69
N PRO A 429 31.62 -6.46 -11.83
CA PRO A 429 31.30 -5.50 -10.76
C PRO A 429 30.11 -4.51 -10.98
N GLY A 430 29.50 -4.09 -9.86
CA GLY A 430 28.64 -2.88 -9.76
C GLY A 430 27.88 -2.77 -8.42
N VAL A 431 28.28 -1.84 -7.52
CA VAL A 431 27.78 -1.74 -6.13
C VAL A 431 27.78 -0.28 -5.62
N CYS A 432 26.77 0.14 -4.86
CA CYS A 432 26.80 1.36 -4.01
C CYS A 432 27.07 0.98 -2.54
N SER A 433 27.81 1.83 -1.80
CA SER A 433 28.28 1.53 -0.44
C SER A 433 27.46 2.21 0.65
N VAL A 434 27.22 1.47 1.74
CA VAL A 434 26.89 2.03 3.07
C VAL A 434 28.19 2.09 3.91
N ARG A 435 28.20 2.58 5.17
CA ARG A 435 29.44 2.84 5.95
C ARG A 435 29.45 2.29 7.40
N GLY A 436 30.30 1.27 7.59
CA GLY A 436 30.90 0.81 8.84
C GLY A 436 31.97 -0.25 8.54
N LYS A 437 33.21 -0.12 9.04
CA LYS A 437 34.39 -0.84 8.48
C LYS A 437 35.42 -1.30 9.51
N ALA A 438 36.05 -2.47 9.28
CA ALA A 438 37.39 -2.83 9.75
C ALA A 438 38.09 -3.77 8.73
N THR A 439 39.40 -4.01 8.86
CA THR A 439 40.28 -4.72 7.88
C THR A 439 41.51 -5.36 8.54
N PRO A 440 42.19 -6.30 7.85
CA PRO A 440 43.66 -6.38 7.82
C PRO A 440 44.23 -6.43 6.37
N THR A 441 45.55 -6.66 6.21
CA THR A 441 46.38 -6.41 4.99
C THR A 441 47.08 -7.71 4.48
N ASP A 442 48.19 -7.81 3.70
CA ASP A 442 49.26 -6.88 3.26
C ASP A 442 50.15 -7.40 2.07
N THR A 443 51.18 -6.63 1.69
CA THR A 443 52.44 -6.94 0.97
C THR A 443 52.46 -7.47 -0.49
N SER A 444 52.81 -6.54 -1.41
CA SER A 444 54.01 -6.57 -2.29
C SER A 444 54.14 -7.61 -3.45
N PRO A 445 55.11 -7.47 -4.38
CA PRO A 445 55.05 -6.51 -5.52
C PRO A 445 55.40 -7.16 -6.90
N LEU A 446 55.38 -6.39 -8.01
CA LEU A 446 56.43 -6.32 -9.08
C LEU A 446 55.98 -5.68 -10.42
N LEU A 447 56.90 -4.88 -11.01
CA LEU A 447 57.20 -4.56 -12.43
C LEU A 447 56.11 -4.21 -13.48
N SER A 448 56.49 -3.24 -14.33
CA SER A 448 55.91 -2.93 -15.65
C SER A 448 56.91 -3.26 -16.78
N PRO A 449 56.48 -3.27 -18.06
CA PRO A 449 56.88 -2.18 -18.96
C PRO A 449 55.77 -1.73 -19.93
N ALA A 450 56.08 -0.82 -20.86
CA ALA A 450 55.13 -0.16 -21.77
C ALA A 450 55.10 -0.73 -23.20
N GLY A 451 54.00 -0.45 -23.93
CA GLY A 451 53.79 -0.75 -25.36
C GLY A 451 52.60 0.05 -25.91
N SER A 452 52.60 0.35 -27.22
CA SER A 452 51.71 1.37 -27.83
C SER A 452 50.62 0.81 -28.76
N ASN A 453 49.64 1.68 -29.06
CA ASN A 453 48.65 1.69 -30.16
C ASN A 453 48.75 0.56 -31.22
N GLU A 454 47.66 -0.04 -31.71
CA GLU A 454 46.32 0.52 -31.91
C GLU A 454 45.23 -0.58 -31.98
N SER A 455 43.94 -0.25 -32.11
CA SER A 455 42.85 -1.26 -32.19
C SER A 455 41.65 -0.79 -33.03
N PRO A 456 40.93 -1.70 -33.72
CA PRO A 456 39.84 -1.33 -34.62
C PRO A 456 38.60 -0.79 -33.89
N VAL A 457 37.88 0.14 -34.54
CA VAL A 457 36.85 0.96 -33.90
C VAL A 457 35.48 0.27 -33.89
N LEU A 458 34.96 -0.01 -32.68
CA LEU A 458 33.56 -0.34 -32.43
C LEU A 458 32.70 0.94 -32.20
N PRO A 459 31.37 0.88 -32.42
CA PRO A 459 30.48 2.03 -32.20
C PRO A 459 30.45 2.47 -30.73
N LYS A 460 30.47 3.79 -30.51
CA LYS A 460 30.63 4.39 -29.17
C LYS A 460 29.43 4.16 -28.26
N VAL A 461 29.64 3.40 -27.18
CA VAL A 461 28.72 3.24 -26.05
C VAL A 461 28.67 4.54 -25.22
N GLY A 462 27.55 4.78 -24.51
CA GLY A 462 27.33 5.98 -23.71
C GLY A 462 28.31 6.16 -22.53
N LYS A 463 28.49 7.41 -22.09
CA LYS A 463 29.52 7.88 -21.14
C LYS A 463 29.55 7.26 -19.72
N SER A 464 28.68 6.32 -19.36
CA SER A 464 28.50 5.86 -17.97
C SER A 464 29.20 4.55 -17.61
N GLY A 465 29.71 3.76 -18.56
CA GLY A 465 30.63 2.62 -18.32
C GLY A 465 30.14 1.45 -17.45
N ASN A 466 28.87 1.44 -17.04
CA ASN A 466 28.31 0.44 -16.12
C ASN A 466 27.90 -0.88 -16.81
N ILE A 467 27.82 -1.95 -16.02
CA ILE A 467 27.24 -3.24 -16.44
C ILE A 467 25.75 -3.09 -16.85
N PRO A 468 25.22 -3.95 -17.75
CA PRO A 468 23.87 -3.82 -18.25
C PRO A 468 22.77 -4.09 -17.21
N ALA A 469 21.61 -3.46 -17.44
CA ALA A 469 20.35 -3.85 -16.84
C ALA A 469 20.04 -5.33 -17.16
N GLY A 470 19.88 -6.16 -16.13
CA GLY A 470 19.68 -7.61 -16.28
C GLY A 470 20.89 -8.48 -15.87
N THR A 471 21.95 -7.90 -15.30
CA THR A 471 23.15 -8.66 -14.90
C THR A 471 22.93 -9.40 -13.58
N THR A 472 22.74 -10.72 -13.67
CA THR A 472 22.44 -11.64 -12.56
C THR A 472 23.70 -12.34 -12.02
N VAL A 473 23.75 -12.62 -10.72
CA VAL A 473 24.77 -13.52 -10.10
C VAL A 473 24.05 -14.48 -9.15
N ASP A 474 23.79 -15.70 -9.61
CA ASP A 474 23.03 -16.76 -8.94
C ASP A 474 23.91 -17.90 -8.38
N THR A 475 25.20 -17.62 -8.21
CA THR A 475 26.18 -18.56 -7.66
C THR A 475 27.22 -17.84 -6.80
N LYS A 476 27.92 -18.62 -5.97
CA LYS A 476 29.26 -18.33 -5.41
C LYS A 476 29.36 -17.26 -4.31
N ILE A 477 28.41 -16.33 -4.24
CA ILE A 477 28.18 -15.40 -3.12
C ILE A 477 26.76 -15.53 -2.55
N THR A 478 26.03 -16.52 -3.05
CA THR A 478 24.66 -16.92 -2.68
C THR A 478 24.68 -17.99 -1.58
N HIS A 479 23.53 -18.23 -0.96
CA HIS A 479 23.35 -19.22 0.11
C HIS A 479 23.70 -20.64 -0.37
N PRO A 480 24.37 -21.47 0.45
CA PRO A 480 24.88 -22.77 0.00
C PRO A 480 23.82 -23.88 -0.08
N THR A 481 22.67 -23.70 0.59
CA THR A 481 21.61 -24.72 0.74
C THR A 481 20.21 -24.22 0.41
N GLU A 482 20.05 -22.92 0.17
CA GLU A 482 18.78 -22.30 -0.22
C GLU A 482 18.91 -21.62 -1.59
N PHE A 483 17.81 -21.13 -2.15
CA PHE A 483 17.75 -20.68 -3.54
C PHE A 483 17.70 -19.15 -3.66
N ASP A 484 18.83 -18.47 -3.71
CA ASP A 484 18.96 -17.00 -3.84
C ASP A 484 19.93 -16.57 -4.97
N PHE A 485 19.98 -15.27 -5.24
CA PHE A 485 20.77 -14.66 -6.32
C PHE A 485 20.74 -13.12 -6.25
N TYR A 486 21.76 -12.48 -6.82
CA TYR A 486 21.86 -11.02 -7.00
C TYR A 486 21.42 -10.61 -8.41
N LEU A 487 20.91 -9.38 -8.57
CA LEU A 487 20.55 -8.82 -9.88
C LEU A 487 20.75 -7.29 -9.94
N CYS A 488 21.62 -6.85 -10.85
CA CYS A 488 21.73 -5.46 -11.31
C CYS A 488 20.66 -5.18 -12.36
N SER A 489 19.73 -4.26 -12.08
CA SER A 489 18.42 -4.20 -12.74
C SER A 489 18.22 -3.03 -13.72
N HIS A 490 19.20 -2.13 -13.90
CA HIS A 490 19.01 -0.90 -14.68
C HIS A 490 20.32 -0.25 -15.17
N ALA A 491 20.21 0.56 -16.22
CA ALA A 491 21.23 1.51 -16.67
C ALA A 491 20.73 2.95 -16.36
N GLY A 492 21.62 3.85 -15.93
CA GLY A 492 21.22 5.14 -15.32
C GLY A 492 21.58 6.43 -16.09
N ILE A 493 20.81 7.49 -15.81
CA ILE A 493 20.99 8.96 -16.05
C ILE A 493 19.62 9.65 -15.71
N GLN A 494 19.46 10.93 -15.34
CA GLN A 494 20.04 11.75 -14.25
C GLN A 494 19.15 13.01 -14.00
N ASP A 495 18.84 13.33 -12.72
CA ASP A 495 18.37 14.60 -12.07
C ASP A 495 17.24 15.48 -12.70
N LEU A 496 16.65 16.53 -12.10
CA LEU A 496 16.66 17.23 -10.78
C LEU A 496 15.16 17.35 -10.27
N LEU A 497 14.64 18.12 -9.28
CA LEU A 497 15.03 19.04 -8.18
C LEU A 497 13.79 19.15 -7.20
N GLY A 498 13.65 20.19 -6.36
CA GLY A 498 12.31 20.68 -5.90
C GLY A 498 12.18 21.27 -4.48
N SER A 499 12.48 20.49 -3.44
CA SER A 499 12.74 20.93 -2.04
C SER A 499 11.57 21.50 -1.16
N SER A 500 11.16 20.75 -0.10
CA SER A 500 10.86 21.25 1.27
C SER A 500 10.63 20.14 2.33
N LEU A 501 10.54 20.52 3.63
CA LEU A 501 10.65 19.66 4.83
C LEU A 501 9.78 18.39 4.78
N SER A 502 10.34 17.23 5.13
CA SER A 502 9.65 15.93 5.14
C SER A 502 9.90 15.15 6.43
N LYS A 503 9.00 14.22 6.80
CA LYS A 503 9.29 13.22 7.85
C LYS A 503 10.31 12.19 7.33
N LEU A 504 11.08 11.57 8.23
CA LEU A 504 11.68 10.26 7.94
C LEU A 504 10.56 9.23 7.77
N PHE A 505 10.64 8.43 6.71
CA PHE A 505 9.74 7.30 6.48
C PHE A 505 10.47 5.98 6.77
N SER A 506 9.78 5.04 7.39
CA SER A 506 10.14 3.63 7.25
C SER A 506 9.69 3.13 5.87
N GLY A 507 10.32 2.07 5.39
CA GLY A 507 9.71 1.24 4.35
C GLY A 507 8.48 0.49 4.89
N ALA A 508 8.05 -0.52 4.14
CA ALA A 508 7.35 -1.65 4.74
C ALA A 508 8.28 -2.87 4.69
N PHE A 509 8.20 -3.67 5.74
CA PHE A 509 8.76 -5.00 5.81
C PHE A 509 7.75 -5.99 5.19
N PHE A 510 8.26 -6.97 4.45
CA PHE A 510 7.48 -8.01 3.80
C PHE A 510 8.08 -9.36 4.15
N GLN A 511 7.24 -10.34 4.43
CA GLN A 511 7.64 -11.70 4.80
C GLN A 511 6.78 -12.72 4.04
N GLU A 512 7.39 -13.59 3.24
CA GLU A 512 6.68 -14.68 2.55
C GLU A 512 6.69 -15.95 3.40
N LEU A 513 5.52 -16.30 3.95
CA LEU A 513 5.37 -17.42 4.90
C LEU A 513 5.01 -18.75 4.22
N LEU A 514 4.52 -18.71 2.98
CA LEU A 514 4.32 -19.88 2.13
C LEU A 514 4.16 -19.45 0.67
N GLY A 515 4.74 -20.23 -0.25
CA GLY A 515 4.47 -20.15 -1.69
C GLY A 515 4.35 -21.54 -2.32
N GLU A 516 3.17 -21.89 -2.84
CA GLU A 516 2.89 -23.19 -3.49
C GLU A 516 3.26 -23.21 -5.00
N LEU A 517 4.06 -22.24 -5.48
CA LEU A 517 4.46 -22.19 -6.89
C LEU A 517 5.68 -23.07 -7.17
N PRO A 518 5.77 -23.70 -8.36
CA PRO A 518 7.06 -24.13 -8.90
C PRO A 518 8.02 -22.94 -8.90
N GLN A 519 9.22 -23.14 -8.34
CA GLN A 519 10.21 -22.07 -8.13
C GLN A 519 10.46 -21.25 -9.41
N GLU A 520 10.39 -21.89 -10.58
CA GLU A 520 10.51 -21.29 -11.92
C GLU A 520 9.57 -20.11 -12.21
N LEU A 521 8.36 -20.07 -11.64
CA LEU A 521 7.45 -18.93 -11.82
C LEU A 521 7.81 -17.74 -10.93
N PHE A 522 8.31 -17.99 -9.72
CA PHE A 522 8.93 -16.93 -8.94
C PHE A 522 10.31 -16.55 -9.47
N ARG A 523 11.05 -17.46 -10.13
CA ARG A 523 12.27 -17.19 -10.95
C ARG A 523 12.00 -16.21 -12.08
N GLN A 524 10.77 -16.19 -12.60
CA GLN A 524 10.30 -15.19 -13.57
C GLN A 524 9.78 -13.89 -12.93
N CYS A 525 9.22 -13.93 -11.72
CA CYS A 525 8.93 -12.72 -10.93
C CYS A 525 10.21 -12.06 -10.35
N ARG A 526 11.27 -12.83 -10.14
CA ARG A 526 12.54 -12.46 -9.51
C ARG A 526 13.32 -11.36 -10.25
N GLY A 527 13.03 -11.15 -11.54
CA GLY A 527 13.53 -10.02 -12.33
C GLY A 527 12.47 -8.98 -12.71
N SER A 528 11.25 -9.01 -12.14
CA SER A 528 10.10 -8.25 -12.66
C SER A 528 9.27 -7.59 -11.54
N PRO A 529 8.72 -6.37 -11.71
CA PRO A 529 8.51 -5.45 -10.59
C PRO A 529 7.24 -5.70 -9.75
N GLY A 530 6.81 -6.93 -9.52
CA GLY A 530 5.48 -7.30 -9.01
C GLY A 530 4.98 -6.53 -7.76
N VAL A 531 5.61 -6.73 -6.60
CA VAL A 531 5.18 -6.09 -5.33
C VAL A 531 5.26 -4.55 -5.45
N CYS A 532 6.37 -4.04 -6.00
CA CYS A 532 6.56 -2.62 -6.27
C CYS A 532 5.47 -2.05 -7.22
N SER A 533 4.99 -2.84 -8.17
CA SER A 533 3.96 -2.42 -9.14
C SER A 533 2.58 -2.31 -8.51
N LEU A 534 2.24 -3.17 -7.56
CA LEU A 534 1.01 -3.04 -6.79
C LEU A 534 1.04 -1.81 -5.86
N CYS A 535 2.21 -1.31 -5.47
CA CYS A 535 2.33 0.00 -4.83
C CYS A 535 2.01 1.16 -5.79
N HIS A 536 2.04 0.95 -7.11
CA HIS A 536 1.71 1.95 -8.14
C HIS A 536 0.24 1.87 -8.63
N THR A 537 -0.52 0.80 -8.34
CA THR A 537 -1.94 0.67 -8.75
C THR A 537 -2.94 1.33 -7.80
N TYR A 538 -2.47 2.11 -6.81
CA TYR A 538 -3.34 2.78 -5.83
C TYR A 538 -4.05 4.01 -6.43
N VAL A 539 -5.30 3.81 -6.85
CA VAL A 539 -6.08 4.71 -7.71
C VAL A 539 -6.35 6.12 -7.18
N ARG A 540 -6.05 6.42 -5.91
CA ARG A 540 -6.39 7.70 -5.26
C ARG A 540 -5.33 8.81 -5.44
N CYS A 541 -4.18 8.52 -6.02
CA CYS A 541 -3.15 9.50 -6.38
C CYS A 541 -2.27 9.00 -7.53
N THR A 542 -1.53 9.90 -8.19
CA THR A 542 -0.48 9.54 -9.16
C THR A 542 0.88 9.38 -8.48
N ARG A 543 0.93 8.50 -7.48
CA ARG A 543 2.14 8.22 -6.69
C ARG A 543 2.19 6.75 -6.31
N SER A 544 3.41 6.22 -6.20
CA SER A 544 3.63 4.98 -5.47
C SER A 544 3.32 5.20 -3.98
N VAL A 545 2.74 4.21 -3.33
CA VAL A 545 2.38 4.24 -1.91
C VAL A 545 3.14 3.18 -1.10
N SER A 546 3.22 3.37 0.22
CA SER A 546 4.14 2.63 1.11
C SER A 546 3.93 1.12 1.23
N ILE A 547 2.79 0.60 0.78
CA ILE A 547 2.39 -0.82 0.80
C ILE A 547 1.53 -1.08 -0.46
N PRO A 548 1.41 -2.33 -0.94
CA PRO A 548 0.58 -2.68 -2.09
C PRO A 548 -0.85 -2.13 -1.97
N ALA A 549 -1.39 -1.67 -3.10
CA ALA A 549 -2.78 -1.20 -3.21
C ALA A 549 -3.82 -2.13 -2.54
N PRO A 550 -3.80 -3.47 -2.70
CA PRO A 550 -4.72 -4.36 -1.97
C PRO A 550 -4.72 -4.15 -0.44
N ALA A 551 -3.56 -4.16 0.22
CA ALA A 551 -3.45 -3.91 1.65
C ALA A 551 -3.94 -2.49 2.01
N TYR A 552 -3.57 -1.49 1.21
CA TYR A 552 -4.05 -0.12 1.37
C TYR A 552 -5.57 0.03 1.23
N TYR A 553 -6.22 -0.80 0.40
CA TYR A 553 -7.67 -0.83 0.25
C TYR A 553 -8.37 -1.56 1.39
N ALA A 554 -7.81 -2.66 1.92
CA ALA A 554 -8.34 -3.35 3.10
C ALA A 554 -8.44 -2.39 4.31
N HIS A 555 -7.37 -1.65 4.60
CA HIS A 555 -7.36 -0.60 5.62
C HIS A 555 -8.41 0.50 5.34
N LEU A 556 -8.68 0.87 4.07
CA LEU A 556 -9.74 1.84 3.74
C LEU A 556 -11.15 1.28 3.96
N VAL A 557 -11.35 -0.03 3.77
CA VAL A 557 -12.62 -0.73 4.04
C VAL A 557 -12.86 -0.86 5.54
N ALA A 558 -11.86 -1.29 6.33
CA ALA A 558 -11.97 -1.39 7.79
C ALA A 558 -12.29 -0.02 8.43
N PHE A 559 -11.62 1.05 7.98
CA PHE A 559 -11.94 2.42 8.41
C PHE A 559 -13.32 2.89 7.95
N ARG A 560 -13.82 2.47 6.78
CA ARG A 560 -15.18 2.80 6.34
C ARG A 560 -16.23 2.10 7.21
N ALA A 561 -16.04 0.82 7.50
CA ALA A 561 -16.92 0.07 8.40
C ALA A 561 -16.92 0.68 9.82
N ARG A 562 -15.78 1.18 10.34
CA ARG A 562 -15.77 1.95 11.60
C ARG A 562 -16.64 3.21 11.53
N TYR A 563 -16.67 3.91 10.38
CA TYR A 563 -17.61 5.03 10.17
C TYR A 563 -19.08 4.60 10.14
N HIS A 564 -19.40 3.37 9.73
CA HIS A 564 -20.76 2.81 9.76
C HIS A 564 -21.22 2.37 11.16
N LEU A 565 -20.30 2.29 12.14
CA LEU A 565 -20.61 1.92 13.53
C LEU A 565 -20.80 3.12 14.47
N VAL A 566 -20.45 4.34 14.05
CA VAL A 566 -20.29 5.52 14.93
C VAL A 566 -21.48 5.76 15.86
N ASP A 567 -22.71 5.69 15.33
CA ASP A 567 -23.91 6.06 16.09
C ASP A 567 -24.35 4.91 17.02
N LYS A 568 -24.27 3.64 16.56
CA LYS A 568 -24.55 2.46 17.39
C LYS A 568 -23.55 2.24 18.53
N GLU A 569 -22.32 2.73 18.36
CA GLU A 569 -21.29 2.73 19.41
C GLU A 569 -21.64 3.70 20.56
N HIS A 570 -22.67 4.55 20.44
CA HIS A 570 -23.13 5.48 21.48
C HIS A 570 -24.29 4.93 22.32
N ASP A 571 -25.32 4.35 21.69
CA ASP A 571 -26.48 3.73 22.39
C ASP A 571 -26.03 2.63 23.37
N SER A 572 -24.93 1.95 23.03
CA SER A 572 -24.30 0.87 23.81
C SER A 572 -23.67 1.33 25.14
N ALA A 573 -23.70 2.64 25.46
CA ALA A 573 -23.07 3.21 26.65
C ALA A 573 -24.01 3.38 27.85
N GLU A 574 -25.32 3.57 27.64
CA GLU A 574 -26.26 3.98 28.71
C GLU A 574 -27.13 2.82 29.24
N GLY A 575 -27.25 1.70 28.51
CA GLY A 575 -28.03 0.54 28.92
C GLY A 575 -27.28 -0.48 29.78
N SER A 576 -27.21 -0.27 31.10
CA SER A 576 -26.54 -1.21 32.04
C SER A 576 -27.52 -2.08 32.85
N HIS A 577 -28.06 -3.13 32.24
CA HIS A 577 -28.76 -4.22 32.95
C HIS A 577 -28.29 -5.61 32.51
N THR A 578 -28.33 -6.56 33.44
CA THR A 578 -27.69 -7.88 33.34
C THR A 578 -28.66 -8.99 32.93
N SER A 579 -28.27 -9.82 31.96
CA SER A 579 -28.66 -11.26 31.89
C SER A 579 -27.96 -11.99 30.73
N GLY A 580 -27.49 -13.21 30.99
CA GLY A 580 -26.53 -14.00 30.19
C GLY A 580 -26.94 -14.50 28.79
N GLN A 581 -27.56 -13.68 27.93
CA GLN A 581 -27.89 -14.03 26.53
C GLN A 581 -27.61 -12.91 25.49
N SER A 582 -26.90 -11.84 25.85
CA SER A 582 -26.73 -10.65 25.00
C SER A 582 -25.81 -10.82 23.79
N ASN A 583 -24.60 -11.37 23.99
CA ASN A 583 -23.47 -11.29 23.04
C ASN A 583 -23.80 -11.63 21.57
N GLY A 584 -24.68 -12.60 21.32
CA GLY A 584 -25.09 -12.98 19.97
C GLY A 584 -25.96 -11.95 19.25
N ARG A 585 -26.81 -11.23 19.99
CA ARG A 585 -27.70 -10.18 19.45
C ARG A 585 -26.89 -8.94 19.08
N ASP A 586 -25.94 -8.57 19.94
CA ASP A 586 -25.06 -7.42 19.76
C ASP A 586 -24.15 -7.63 18.52
N HIS A 587 -23.57 -8.82 18.36
CA HIS A 587 -22.77 -9.17 17.18
C HIS A 587 -23.58 -9.07 15.88
N GLN A 588 -24.81 -9.59 15.84
CA GLN A 588 -25.70 -9.46 14.67
C GLN A 588 -26.06 -8.00 14.37
N ALA A 589 -26.31 -7.18 15.40
CA ALA A 589 -26.63 -5.75 15.22
C ALA A 589 -25.45 -4.94 14.67
N LEU A 590 -24.21 -5.31 15.03
CA LEU A 590 -22.96 -4.74 14.52
C LEU A 590 -22.64 -5.24 13.10
N ALA A 591 -22.81 -6.54 12.83
CA ALA A 591 -22.63 -7.13 11.51
C ALA A 591 -23.59 -6.51 10.47
N LYS A 592 -24.86 -6.33 10.83
CA LYS A 592 -25.86 -5.64 9.98
C LYS A 592 -25.53 -4.16 9.73
N ALA A 593 -24.72 -3.53 10.57
CA ALA A 593 -24.31 -2.13 10.38
C ALA A 593 -23.16 -1.95 9.38
N VAL A 594 -22.22 -2.90 9.32
CA VAL A 594 -21.09 -2.88 8.36
C VAL A 594 -21.44 -3.52 7.01
N GLN A 595 -22.55 -4.25 6.93
CA GLN A 595 -23.08 -4.81 5.68
C GLN A 595 -23.53 -3.70 4.72
N VAL A 596 -22.91 -3.64 3.54
CA VAL A 596 -23.26 -2.66 2.51
C VAL A 596 -24.46 -3.11 1.66
N HIS A 597 -25.11 -2.15 0.99
CA HIS A 597 -26.24 -2.39 0.11
C HIS A 597 -25.85 -3.28 -1.08
N GLN A 598 -26.81 -4.02 -1.65
CA GLN A 598 -26.57 -4.96 -2.75
C GLN A 598 -25.89 -4.28 -3.96
N ASP A 599 -26.34 -3.07 -4.31
CA ASP A 599 -25.75 -2.24 -5.38
C ASP A 599 -24.30 -1.82 -5.06
N THR A 600 -23.96 -1.66 -3.78
CA THR A 600 -22.64 -1.23 -3.30
C THR A 600 -21.59 -2.34 -3.33
N LEU A 601 -21.99 -3.61 -3.13
CA LEU A 601 -21.08 -4.76 -2.98
C LEU A 601 -20.02 -4.89 -4.09
N ARG A 602 -20.35 -4.49 -5.31
CA ARG A 602 -19.48 -4.58 -6.50
C ARG A 602 -18.70 -3.31 -6.81
N THR A 603 -18.70 -2.34 -5.89
CA THR A 603 -18.13 -1.00 -6.10
C THR A 603 -16.94 -0.73 -5.18
N MET A 604 -16.06 0.19 -5.59
CA MET A 604 -15.00 0.72 -4.74
C MET A 604 -15.51 1.88 -3.87
N TYR A 605 -16.63 1.69 -3.14
CA TYR A 605 -17.26 2.70 -2.28
C TYR A 605 -16.29 3.31 -1.24
N PHE A 606 -15.31 2.52 -0.79
CA PHE A 606 -14.24 2.89 0.14
C PHE A 606 -13.27 3.96 -0.43
N ALA A 607 -13.28 4.22 -1.75
CA ALA A 607 -12.36 5.13 -2.43
C ALA A 607 -12.39 6.60 -1.99
#